data_AF-A0A353F0A2-F1
#
_entry.id   AF-A0A353F0A2-F1
#
_cell.length_a   1.000
_cell.length_b   1.000
_cell.length_c   1.000
_cell.angle_alpha   90.00
_cell.angle_beta   90.00
_cell.angle_gamma   90.00
#
_symmetry.space_group_name_H-M   'P 1'
#
loop_
_entity.id
_entity.type
_entity.pdbx_description
1 polymer ?
#
loop_
_entity_poly.entity_id
_entity_poly.type
_entity_poly.pdbx_seq_one_letter_code
_entity_poly.pdbx_strand_id
1 'polypeptide(L)'
;MEENKNPAETDELRASLVALRQELKEREKAQTGHTPVVCSDESIDEMLRLMPKKPTDFYSITGVGPAFVEKYAERFLEVLTAGEKKQELGDATMATLRELSKKLISITRNNRMLFLPRLSPKYAVDIYDPTGRYNPLDILFHATAPLTIADVSDQDLPRTDPARERYRNLVGLIRETIRDQRDKGQNDLYVGYPFVQGCLVGGDFGIRAPLCLFPVTLDRSTANITVSADPTRDILYNSTLILAHDKFNSLDTALPDCALEDAEPETFIDTLLNFYAENDIRIEKGTPENLKKFTEYVGESFPHYTKGTLKLVPNIVIGRFPAYSNSIQRDFDEILDKGLVNSLVTDLISDYGGTDFYSDETTVEELNTPEKPVSVSESSLVYINPLNSAQEAVLYSAEHQDELV
;
A
#
# COMPACT_ATOMS: atom_id res chain seq x y z
N MET A 1 4.69 -25.19 25.41
CA MET A 1 4.81 -23.88 24.76
C MET A 1 4.26 -22.85 25.73
N GLU A 2 5.04 -22.58 26.78
CA GLU A 2 4.88 -21.39 27.61
C GLU A 2 5.71 -20.31 26.90
N GLU A 3 5.04 -19.29 26.36
CA GLU A 3 5.71 -18.08 25.91
C GLU A 3 6.39 -17.46 27.13
N ASN A 4 7.72 -17.55 27.18
CA ASN A 4 8.50 -16.94 28.25
C ASN A 4 8.64 -15.43 27.96
N LYS A 5 7.50 -14.73 27.93
CA LYS A 5 7.47 -13.30 28.23
C LYS A 5 8.07 -13.13 29.61
N ASN A 6 8.94 -12.13 29.76
CA ASN A 6 9.56 -11.77 31.02
C ASN A 6 8.49 -11.81 32.14
N PRO A 7 8.56 -12.73 33.12
CA PRO A 7 7.43 -13.04 34.01
C PRO A 7 6.92 -11.81 34.79
N ALA A 8 7.78 -10.80 34.95
CA ALA A 8 7.42 -9.51 35.52
C ALA A 8 6.41 -8.71 34.66
N GLU A 9 6.52 -8.72 33.32
CA GLU A 9 5.64 -7.92 32.44
C GLU A 9 4.25 -8.56 32.29
N THR A 10 4.18 -9.89 32.24
CA THR A 10 2.91 -10.63 32.26
C THR A 10 2.16 -10.45 33.58
N ASP A 11 2.88 -10.40 34.71
CA ASP A 11 2.31 -10.12 36.02
C ASP A 11 1.78 -8.67 36.14
N GLU A 12 2.48 -7.68 35.58
CA GLU A 12 2.04 -6.28 35.52
C GLU A 12 0.79 -6.10 34.63
N LEU A 13 0.76 -6.74 33.47
CA LEU A 13 -0.40 -6.70 32.57
C LEU A 13 -1.62 -7.37 33.23
N ARG A 14 -1.40 -8.51 33.89
CA ARG A 14 -2.44 -9.21 34.67
C ARG A 14 -2.99 -8.34 35.78
N ALA A 15 -2.12 -7.68 36.55
CA ALA A 15 -2.54 -6.76 37.60
C ALA A 15 -3.37 -5.59 37.04
N SER A 16 -3.00 -5.07 35.88
CA SER A 16 -3.72 -4.00 35.19
C SER A 16 -5.12 -4.43 34.73
N LEU A 17 -5.26 -5.64 34.18
CA LEU A 17 -6.57 -6.18 33.80
C LEU A 17 -7.47 -6.45 35.02
N VAL A 18 -6.90 -6.93 36.12
CA VAL A 18 -7.62 -7.14 37.38
C VAL A 18 -8.08 -5.80 37.96
N ALA A 19 -7.24 -4.77 37.92
CA ALA A 19 -7.58 -3.41 38.36
C ALA A 19 -8.71 -2.82 37.50
N LEU A 20 -8.64 -2.95 36.17
CA LEU A 20 -9.69 -2.50 35.26
C LEU A 20 -11.02 -3.18 35.56
N ARG A 21 -11.02 -4.51 35.78
CA ARG A 21 -12.22 -5.24 36.16
C ARG A 21 -12.84 -4.69 37.45
N GLN A 22 -12.01 -4.38 38.44
CA GLN A 22 -12.46 -3.88 39.72
C GLN A 22 -13.05 -2.46 39.59
N GLU A 23 -12.42 -1.59 38.82
CA GLU A 23 -12.93 -0.25 38.50
C GLU A 23 -14.30 -0.31 37.82
N LEU A 24 -14.46 -1.18 36.82
CA LEU A 24 -15.74 -1.36 36.11
C LEU A 24 -16.86 -1.85 37.05
N LYS A 25 -16.54 -2.77 37.97
CA LYS A 25 -17.49 -3.23 39.00
C LYS A 25 -17.92 -2.10 39.93
N GLU A 26 -16.98 -1.27 40.36
CA GLU A 26 -17.25 -0.15 41.27
C GLU A 26 -18.07 0.94 40.58
N ARG A 27 -17.76 1.25 39.33
CA ARG A 27 -18.47 2.24 38.52
C ARG A 27 -19.93 1.85 38.27
N GLU A 28 -20.19 0.61 37.89
CA GLU A 28 -21.57 0.14 37.69
C GLU A 28 -22.34 -0.01 39.01
N LYS A 29 -21.66 -0.42 40.09
CA LYS A 29 -22.25 -0.45 41.43
C LYS A 29 -22.68 0.95 41.88
N ALA A 30 -21.89 1.98 41.58
CA ALA A 30 -22.25 3.37 41.87
C ALA A 30 -23.46 3.86 41.06
N GLN A 31 -23.68 3.33 39.86
CA GLN A 31 -24.79 3.75 38.99
C GLN A 31 -26.08 2.96 39.24
N THR A 32 -25.98 1.66 39.54
CA THR A 32 -27.15 0.74 39.56
C THR A 32 -27.43 0.17 40.95
N GLY A 33 -26.53 0.38 41.92
CA GLY A 33 -26.61 -0.22 43.26
C GLY A 33 -26.24 -1.71 43.32
N HIS A 34 -25.99 -2.35 42.17
CA HIS A 34 -25.65 -3.77 42.07
C HIS A 34 -24.24 -3.98 41.52
N THR A 35 -23.54 -4.99 42.04
CA THR A 35 -22.21 -5.37 41.55
C THR A 35 -22.34 -6.27 40.33
N PRO A 36 -21.90 -5.86 39.14
CA PRO A 36 -21.99 -6.69 37.94
C PRO A 36 -20.96 -7.83 37.96
N VAL A 37 -21.30 -8.91 37.25
CA VAL A 37 -20.32 -9.96 36.90
C VAL A 37 -19.70 -9.56 35.56
N VAL A 38 -18.45 -9.08 35.60
CA VAL A 38 -17.71 -8.63 34.41
C VAL A 38 -17.02 -9.83 33.75
N CYS A 39 -15.97 -10.38 34.36
CA CYS A 39 -15.27 -11.60 33.91
C CYS A 39 -14.63 -12.34 35.09
N SER A 40 -14.39 -13.65 34.95
CA SER A 40 -13.70 -14.46 35.97
C SER A 40 -12.18 -14.26 35.91
N ASP A 41 -11.46 -14.74 36.93
CA ASP A 41 -9.99 -14.75 36.90
C ASP A 41 -9.48 -15.66 35.77
N GLU A 42 -10.12 -16.81 35.57
CA GLU A 42 -9.83 -17.71 34.45
C GLU A 42 -9.98 -17.04 33.08
N SER A 43 -11.00 -16.18 32.90
CA SER A 43 -11.15 -15.41 31.67
C SER A 43 -10.03 -14.39 31.49
N ILE A 44 -9.49 -13.80 32.56
CA ILE A 44 -8.34 -12.88 32.46
C ILE A 44 -7.08 -13.67 32.09
N ASP A 45 -6.88 -14.85 32.67
CA ASP A 45 -5.73 -15.70 32.33
C ASP A 45 -5.82 -16.18 30.87
N GLU A 46 -7.01 -16.51 30.37
CA GLU A 46 -7.24 -16.82 28.94
C GLU A 46 -7.13 -15.58 28.03
N MET A 47 -7.47 -14.37 28.49
CA MET A 47 -7.20 -13.13 27.75
C MET A 47 -5.69 -12.91 27.56
N LEU A 48 -4.89 -13.18 28.59
CA LEU A 48 -3.44 -13.08 28.52
C LEU A 48 -2.84 -14.14 27.60
N ARG A 49 -3.44 -15.34 27.57
CA ARG A 49 -3.02 -16.43 26.69
C ARG A 49 -3.36 -16.19 25.22
N LEU A 50 -4.57 -15.71 24.93
CA LEU A 50 -5.09 -15.58 23.57
C LEU A 50 -4.85 -14.20 22.95
N MET A 51 -4.57 -13.17 23.76
CA MET A 51 -4.27 -11.80 23.31
C MET A 51 -5.23 -11.28 22.23
N PRO A 52 -6.54 -11.10 22.56
CA PRO A 52 -7.53 -10.64 21.59
C PRO A 52 -7.18 -9.24 21.05
N LYS A 53 -7.31 -9.03 19.73
CA LYS A 53 -7.00 -7.76 19.06
C LYS A 53 -8.24 -7.01 18.58
N LYS A 54 -9.39 -7.71 18.50
CA LYS A 54 -10.69 -7.15 18.11
C LYS A 54 -11.78 -7.61 19.08
N PRO A 55 -12.90 -6.88 19.20
CA PRO A 55 -14.01 -7.27 20.08
C PRO A 55 -14.56 -8.66 19.78
N THR A 56 -14.53 -9.09 18.51
CA THR A 56 -14.95 -10.43 18.08
C THR A 56 -14.08 -11.56 18.62
N ASP A 57 -12.81 -11.28 18.92
CA ASP A 57 -11.88 -12.32 19.36
C ASP A 57 -12.23 -12.80 20.78
N PHE A 58 -12.90 -11.95 21.56
CA PHE A 58 -13.37 -12.26 22.91
C PHE A 58 -14.41 -13.38 22.98
N TYR A 59 -15.12 -13.67 21.88
CA TYR A 59 -16.04 -14.82 21.84
C TYR A 59 -15.33 -16.17 21.98
N SER A 60 -14.02 -16.21 21.73
CA SER A 60 -13.22 -17.43 21.87
C SER A 60 -12.77 -17.68 23.31
N ILE A 61 -12.97 -16.72 24.22
CA ILE A 61 -12.55 -16.81 25.62
C ILE A 61 -13.67 -17.46 26.44
N THR A 62 -13.33 -18.53 27.16
CA THR A 62 -14.26 -19.20 28.06
C THR A 62 -14.73 -18.27 29.18
N GLY A 63 -16.05 -18.19 29.37
CA GLY A 63 -16.67 -17.31 30.37
C GLY A 63 -16.96 -15.89 29.89
N VAL A 64 -16.61 -15.54 28.65
CA VAL A 64 -16.91 -14.24 28.04
C VAL A 64 -18.09 -14.37 27.06
N GLY A 65 -19.16 -13.61 27.31
CA GLY A 65 -20.39 -13.64 26.52
C GLY A 65 -20.67 -12.34 25.77
N PRO A 66 -21.76 -12.28 24.98
CA PRO A 66 -22.12 -11.10 24.18
C PRO A 66 -22.25 -9.80 25.00
N ALA A 67 -22.81 -9.91 26.21
CA ALA A 67 -22.96 -8.76 27.11
C ALA A 67 -21.62 -8.16 27.57
N PHE A 68 -20.56 -8.97 27.66
CA PHE A 68 -19.22 -8.47 27.94
C PHE A 68 -18.63 -7.79 26.72
N VAL A 69 -18.79 -8.40 25.54
CA VAL A 69 -18.26 -7.86 24.28
C VAL A 69 -18.85 -6.49 23.97
N GLU A 70 -20.16 -6.31 24.16
CA GLU A 70 -20.83 -5.04 23.92
C GLU A 70 -20.46 -3.94 24.93
N LYS A 71 -20.17 -4.30 26.19
CA LYS A 71 -20.02 -3.31 27.28
C LYS A 71 -18.59 -3.04 27.71
N TYR A 72 -17.72 -4.05 27.65
CA TYR A 72 -16.41 -4.02 28.29
C TYR A 72 -15.24 -4.35 27.35
N ALA A 73 -15.47 -5.05 26.23
CA ALA A 73 -14.35 -5.50 25.37
C ALA A 73 -13.44 -4.35 24.89
N GLU A 74 -13.99 -3.20 24.52
CA GLU A 74 -13.17 -2.05 24.10
C GLU A 74 -12.20 -1.59 25.20
N ARG A 75 -12.63 -1.56 26.45
CA ARG A 75 -11.79 -1.17 27.60
C ARG A 75 -10.71 -2.19 27.90
N PHE A 76 -11.03 -3.47 27.77
CA PHE A 76 -10.03 -4.53 27.94
C PHE A 76 -9.01 -4.51 26.79
N LEU A 77 -9.43 -4.20 25.56
CA LEU A 77 -8.53 -3.99 24.43
C LEU A 77 -7.58 -2.80 24.64
N GLU A 78 -8.06 -1.69 25.20
CA GLU A 78 -7.20 -0.54 25.54
C GLU A 78 -6.03 -0.96 26.44
N VAL A 79 -6.28 -1.77 27.47
CA VAL A 79 -5.22 -2.24 28.40
C VAL A 79 -4.32 -3.29 27.76
N LEU A 80 -4.88 -4.21 26.98
CA LEU A 80 -4.11 -5.24 26.27
C LEU A 80 -3.18 -4.64 25.20
N THR A 81 -3.64 -3.60 24.50
CA THR A 81 -2.86 -2.90 23.45
C THR A 81 -1.89 -1.88 24.04
N ALA A 82 -2.17 -1.33 25.23
CA ALA A 82 -1.22 -0.46 25.93
C ALA A 82 0.09 -1.16 26.32
N GLY A 83 0.07 -2.49 26.44
CA GLY A 83 1.27 -3.31 26.67
C GLY A 83 2.15 -3.51 25.42
N GLU A 84 1.64 -3.24 24.22
CA GLU A 84 2.47 -3.22 23.01
C GLU A 84 3.32 -1.94 23.03
N LYS A 85 4.51 -2.00 23.62
CA LYS A 85 5.50 -0.92 23.53
C LYS A 85 5.84 -0.69 22.07
N LYS A 86 5.22 0.31 21.46
CA LYS A 86 5.63 0.82 20.15
C LYS A 86 6.97 1.48 20.34
N GLN A 87 7.99 0.92 19.71
CA GLN A 87 9.34 1.46 19.75
C GLN A 87 9.52 2.42 18.57
N GLU A 88 10.17 3.55 18.82
CA GLU A 88 10.65 4.42 17.74
C GLU A 88 11.71 3.68 16.93
N LEU A 89 11.59 3.71 15.60
CA LEU A 89 12.60 3.07 14.76
C LEU A 89 13.94 3.77 14.88
N GLY A 90 15.02 2.98 14.94
CA GLY A 90 16.36 3.48 14.69
C GLY A 90 16.56 3.81 13.21
N ASP A 91 17.46 4.75 12.90
CA ASP A 91 17.74 5.18 11.52
C ASP A 91 18.13 4.01 10.59
N ALA A 92 18.81 2.98 11.13
CA ALA A 92 19.21 1.80 10.38
C ALA A 92 18.01 0.91 9.99
N THR A 93 17.04 0.69 10.88
CA THR A 93 15.85 -0.10 10.58
C THR A 93 14.89 0.65 9.64
N MET A 94 14.88 1.98 9.70
CA MET A 94 14.19 2.81 8.70
C MET A 94 14.81 2.67 7.31
N ALA A 95 16.14 2.62 7.21
CA ALA A 95 16.84 2.45 5.95
C ALA A 95 16.55 1.08 5.31
N THR A 96 16.60 -0.01 6.08
CA THR A 96 16.30 -1.35 5.57
C THR A 96 14.82 -1.50 5.18
N LEU A 97 13.88 -0.94 5.93
CA LEU A 97 12.46 -0.91 5.55
C LEU A 97 12.23 -0.18 4.22
N ARG A 98 12.91 0.95 4.00
CA ARG A 98 12.86 1.67 2.71
C ARG A 98 13.44 0.82 1.58
N GLU A 99 14.51 0.08 1.82
CA GLU A 99 15.08 -0.81 0.80
C GLU A 99 14.13 -1.97 0.45
N LEU A 100 13.52 -2.60 1.45
CA LEU A 100 12.53 -3.65 1.26
C LEU A 100 11.28 -3.14 0.53
N SER A 101 10.82 -1.93 0.84
CA SER A 101 9.67 -1.33 0.15
C SER A 101 9.98 -1.08 -1.34
N LYS A 102 11.20 -0.63 -1.68
CA LYS A 102 11.67 -0.49 -3.07
C LYS A 102 11.57 -1.82 -3.85
N LYS A 103 11.85 -2.97 -3.22
CA LYS A 103 11.79 -4.29 -3.87
C LYS A 103 10.36 -4.75 -4.18
N LEU A 104 9.36 -4.27 -3.44
CA LEU A 104 7.95 -4.62 -3.68
C LEU A 104 7.38 -4.01 -4.97
N ILE A 105 8.07 -3.02 -5.54
CA ILE A 105 7.57 -2.26 -6.67
C ILE A 105 7.94 -2.98 -7.97
N SER A 106 6.90 -3.41 -8.69
CA SER A 106 7.07 -4.12 -9.95
C SER A 106 7.51 -3.16 -11.06
N ILE A 107 8.81 -3.14 -11.35
CA ILE A 107 9.40 -2.40 -12.47
C ILE A 107 9.37 -3.30 -13.72
N THR A 108 8.15 -3.56 -14.20
CA THR A 108 7.91 -4.36 -15.41
C THR A 108 7.12 -3.57 -16.43
N ARG A 109 7.20 -3.96 -17.70
CA ARG A 109 6.42 -3.36 -18.79
C ARG A 109 4.90 -3.47 -18.61
N ASN A 110 4.43 -4.36 -17.73
CA ASN A 110 3.01 -4.50 -17.44
C ASN A 110 2.51 -3.48 -16.40
N ASN A 111 3.42 -2.78 -15.72
CA ASN A 111 3.04 -1.72 -14.80
C ASN A 111 2.54 -0.49 -15.57
N ARG A 112 1.28 -0.13 -15.33
CA ARG A 112 0.59 0.98 -16.01
C ARG A 112 1.14 2.36 -15.61
N MET A 113 1.86 2.42 -14.49
CA MET A 113 2.64 3.58 -14.09
C MET A 113 3.91 3.75 -14.94
N LEU A 114 4.38 2.72 -15.66
CA LEU A 114 5.57 2.81 -16.51
C LEU A 114 5.25 2.75 -18.00
N PHE A 115 4.30 1.89 -18.38
CA PHE A 115 3.96 1.68 -19.79
C PHE A 115 2.46 1.43 -20.00
N LEU A 116 1.80 2.41 -20.60
CA LEU A 116 0.40 2.34 -21.02
C LEU A 116 0.31 2.41 -22.56
N PRO A 117 0.31 1.27 -23.27
CA PRO A 117 0.31 1.25 -24.74
C PRO A 117 -1.07 1.56 -25.34
N ARG A 118 -2.13 1.08 -24.69
CA ARG A 118 -3.53 1.18 -25.15
C ARG A 118 -4.46 1.41 -23.97
N LEU A 119 -5.63 1.95 -24.25
CA LEU A 119 -6.66 2.14 -23.23
C LEU A 119 -7.59 0.92 -23.20
N SER A 120 -8.14 0.68 -22.03
CA SER A 120 -9.12 -0.38 -21.84
C SER A 120 -10.15 0.13 -20.85
N PRO A 121 -11.46 0.00 -21.12
CA PRO A 121 -12.51 0.46 -20.20
C PRO A 121 -12.39 -0.10 -18.78
N LYS A 122 -11.68 -1.23 -18.61
CA LYS A 122 -11.41 -1.80 -17.30
C LYS A 122 -10.40 -1.00 -16.48
N TYR A 123 -9.49 -0.30 -17.13
CA TYR A 123 -8.29 0.28 -16.52
C TYR A 123 -8.17 1.78 -16.72
N ALA A 124 -8.46 2.29 -17.92
CA ALA A 124 -8.22 3.68 -18.28
C ALA A 124 -9.07 4.12 -19.48
N VAL A 125 -9.49 5.38 -19.49
CA VAL A 125 -10.34 6.00 -20.51
C VAL A 125 -9.77 7.39 -20.87
N ASP A 126 -9.75 7.70 -22.16
CA ASP A 126 -9.36 9.02 -22.65
C ASP A 126 -10.49 10.02 -22.39
N ILE A 127 -10.17 11.12 -21.71
CA ILE A 127 -11.11 12.21 -21.43
C ILE A 127 -10.90 13.41 -22.33
N TYR A 128 -9.98 13.34 -23.30
CA TYR A 128 -9.85 14.34 -24.34
C TYR A 128 -11.14 14.46 -25.16
N ASP A 129 -11.59 15.69 -25.37
CA ASP A 129 -12.78 15.99 -26.16
C ASP A 129 -12.44 16.78 -27.43
N PRO A 130 -12.48 16.15 -28.63
CA PRO A 130 -12.19 16.85 -29.88
C PRO A 130 -13.28 17.86 -30.26
N THR A 131 -14.48 17.75 -29.67
CA THR A 131 -15.60 18.66 -29.94
C THR A 131 -15.56 19.95 -29.12
N GLY A 132 -14.70 20.02 -28.10
CA GLY A 132 -14.58 21.20 -27.24
C GLY A 132 -15.79 21.45 -26.34
N ARG A 133 -16.59 20.42 -26.02
CA ARG A 133 -17.78 20.55 -25.14
C ARG A 133 -17.40 20.90 -23.71
N TYR A 134 -16.21 20.50 -23.29
CA TYR A 134 -15.60 20.81 -22.00
C TYR A 134 -14.08 20.83 -22.15
N ASN A 135 -13.39 21.47 -21.22
CA ASN A 135 -11.93 21.42 -21.14
C ASN A 135 -11.51 20.41 -20.04
N PRO A 136 -10.82 19.32 -20.39
CA PRO A 136 -10.39 18.33 -19.40
C PRO A 136 -9.45 18.89 -18.32
N LEU A 137 -8.70 19.96 -18.61
CA LEU A 137 -7.79 20.59 -17.65
C LEU A 137 -8.54 21.28 -16.50
N ASP A 138 -9.82 21.62 -16.67
CA ASP A 138 -10.62 22.24 -15.61
C ASP A 138 -10.80 21.30 -14.42
N ILE A 139 -10.73 19.98 -14.64
CA ILE A 139 -10.72 18.97 -13.56
C ILE A 139 -9.49 19.14 -12.66
N LEU A 140 -8.37 19.55 -13.24
CA LEU A 140 -7.08 19.61 -12.56
C LEU A 140 -6.89 20.95 -11.85
N PHE A 141 -7.16 22.06 -12.56
CA PHE A 141 -6.76 23.40 -12.13
C PHE A 141 -7.94 24.30 -11.71
N HIS A 142 -9.17 23.93 -12.06
CA HIS A 142 -10.38 24.72 -11.77
C HIS A 142 -11.44 23.84 -11.07
N ALA A 143 -11.00 23.00 -10.14
CA ALA A 143 -11.79 21.95 -9.49
C ALA A 143 -12.89 22.45 -8.51
N THR A 144 -13.43 23.65 -8.72
CA THR A 144 -14.46 24.25 -7.85
C THR A 144 -15.84 23.58 -8.03
N ALA A 145 -16.11 22.99 -9.20
CA ALA A 145 -17.37 22.34 -9.51
C ALA A 145 -17.18 21.01 -10.26
N PRO A 146 -18.09 20.03 -10.10
CA PRO A 146 -18.05 18.80 -10.87
C PRO A 146 -18.15 19.07 -12.38
N LEU A 147 -17.25 18.47 -13.16
CA LEU A 147 -17.22 18.62 -14.61
C LEU A 147 -17.92 17.45 -15.29
N THR A 148 -18.91 17.73 -16.14
CA THR A 148 -19.58 16.71 -16.95
C THR A 148 -18.72 16.33 -18.15
N ILE A 149 -18.18 15.10 -18.14
CA ILE A 149 -17.28 14.61 -19.22
C ILE A 149 -17.98 13.75 -20.26
N ALA A 150 -19.16 13.22 -19.92
CA ALA A 150 -20.00 12.47 -20.84
C ALA A 150 -21.47 12.77 -20.55
N ASP A 151 -22.15 13.33 -21.54
CA ASP A 151 -23.59 13.61 -21.50
C ASP A 151 -24.26 12.90 -22.68
N VAL A 152 -25.27 12.08 -22.38
CA VAL A 152 -26.09 11.32 -23.33
C VAL A 152 -27.58 11.66 -23.15
N SER A 153 -27.89 12.79 -22.52
CA SER A 153 -29.27 13.25 -22.31
C SER A 153 -29.99 13.58 -23.62
N ASP A 154 -29.26 14.05 -24.62
CA ASP A 154 -29.82 14.42 -25.91
C ASP A 154 -30.18 13.17 -26.75
N GLN A 155 -31.46 13.05 -27.11
CA GLN A 155 -31.97 11.94 -27.91
C GLN A 155 -31.50 12.03 -29.38
N ASP A 156 -31.18 13.24 -29.84
CA ASP A 156 -30.73 13.52 -31.22
C ASP A 156 -29.22 13.35 -31.41
N LEU A 157 -28.48 13.03 -30.34
CA LEU A 157 -27.06 12.68 -30.43
C LEU A 157 -26.87 11.56 -31.49
N PRO A 158 -25.90 11.66 -32.40
CA PRO A 158 -25.58 10.61 -33.36
C PRO A 158 -25.11 9.32 -32.67
N ARG A 159 -25.48 8.14 -33.19
CA ARG A 159 -25.06 6.84 -32.62
C ARG A 159 -23.53 6.65 -32.56
N THR A 160 -22.79 7.35 -33.42
CA THR A 160 -21.33 7.36 -33.51
C THR A 160 -20.67 8.47 -32.70
N ASP A 161 -21.42 9.22 -31.89
CA ASP A 161 -20.85 10.32 -31.10
C ASP A 161 -19.86 9.79 -30.04
N PRO A 162 -18.65 10.40 -29.92
CA PRO A 162 -17.63 9.97 -28.97
C PRO A 162 -18.12 10.01 -27.51
N ALA A 163 -19.09 10.86 -27.17
CA ALA A 163 -19.64 10.94 -25.81
C ALA A 163 -20.33 9.65 -25.37
N ARG A 164 -20.98 8.91 -26.30
CA ARG A 164 -21.64 7.63 -25.98
C ARG A 164 -20.65 6.51 -25.72
N GLU A 165 -19.57 6.48 -26.48
CA GLU A 165 -18.47 5.55 -26.24
C GLU A 165 -17.78 5.85 -24.92
N ARG A 166 -17.48 7.14 -24.65
CA ARG A 166 -16.90 7.60 -23.39
C ARG A 166 -17.78 7.23 -22.20
N TYR A 167 -19.10 7.48 -22.26
CA TYR A 167 -20.04 7.09 -21.21
C TYR A 167 -19.97 5.60 -20.91
N ARG A 168 -20.04 4.75 -21.94
CA ARG A 168 -19.97 3.28 -21.77
C ARG A 168 -18.65 2.83 -21.14
N ASN A 169 -17.55 3.43 -21.57
CA ASN A 169 -16.22 3.09 -21.08
C ASN A 169 -16.03 3.52 -19.61
N LEU A 170 -16.50 4.71 -19.26
CA LEU A 170 -16.49 5.22 -17.88
C LEU A 170 -17.39 4.41 -16.95
N VAL A 171 -18.57 3.95 -17.40
CA VAL A 171 -19.39 3.03 -16.61
C VAL A 171 -18.63 1.72 -16.32
N GLY A 172 -17.89 1.22 -17.31
CA GLY A 172 -16.98 0.09 -17.13
C GLY A 172 -15.92 0.37 -16.06
N LEU A 173 -15.27 1.52 -16.12
CA LEU A 173 -14.23 1.95 -15.19
C LEU A 173 -14.78 2.07 -13.76
N ILE A 174 -15.89 2.79 -13.57
CA ILE A 174 -16.55 2.99 -12.26
C ILE A 174 -16.85 1.64 -11.59
N ARG A 175 -17.37 0.67 -12.35
CA ARG A 175 -17.70 -0.66 -11.82
C ARG A 175 -16.46 -1.40 -11.33
N GLU A 176 -15.33 -1.28 -12.03
CA GLU A 176 -14.09 -1.92 -11.62
C GLU A 176 -13.46 -1.20 -10.42
N THR A 177 -13.49 0.14 -10.38
CA THR A 177 -13.01 0.92 -9.21
C THR A 177 -13.79 0.57 -7.94
N ILE A 178 -15.13 0.49 -8.02
CA ILE A 178 -15.95 0.09 -6.87
C ILE A 178 -15.63 -1.34 -6.41
N ARG A 179 -15.31 -2.24 -7.36
CA ARG A 179 -14.88 -3.61 -7.04
C ARG A 179 -13.56 -3.61 -6.29
N ASP A 180 -12.54 -2.89 -6.78
CA ASP A 180 -11.24 -2.82 -6.11
C ASP A 180 -11.35 -2.20 -4.71
N GLN A 181 -12.18 -1.16 -4.54
CA GLN A 181 -12.43 -0.57 -3.23
C GLN A 181 -13.08 -1.56 -2.27
N ARG A 182 -14.01 -2.40 -2.74
CA ARG A 182 -14.67 -3.42 -1.91
C ARG A 182 -13.74 -4.57 -1.56
N ASP A 183 -12.97 -5.04 -2.54
CA ASP A 183 -12.20 -6.28 -2.42
C ASP A 183 -10.83 -6.04 -1.76
N LYS A 184 -10.22 -4.86 -1.99
CA LYS A 184 -8.87 -4.51 -1.53
C LYS A 184 -8.81 -3.29 -0.61
N GLY A 185 -9.90 -2.54 -0.51
CA GLY A 185 -9.91 -1.28 0.25
C GLY A 185 -9.10 -0.14 -0.39
N GLN A 186 -8.71 -0.28 -1.66
CA GLN A 186 -7.85 0.68 -2.37
C GLN A 186 -8.64 1.49 -3.39
N ASN A 187 -8.48 2.81 -3.36
CA ASN A 187 -9.03 3.74 -4.35
C ASN A 187 -7.93 4.26 -5.26
N ASP A 188 -7.67 3.54 -6.35
CA ASP A 188 -6.62 3.88 -7.30
C ASP A 188 -7.12 4.79 -8.44
N LEU A 189 -8.25 5.48 -8.27
CA LEU A 189 -8.81 6.33 -9.33
C LEU A 189 -8.11 7.69 -9.36
N TYR A 190 -7.42 7.96 -10.46
CA TYR A 190 -6.69 9.20 -10.72
C TYR A 190 -6.86 9.65 -12.18
N VAL A 191 -6.69 10.95 -12.42
CA VAL A 191 -6.41 11.50 -13.74
C VAL A 191 -4.89 11.61 -13.90
N GLY A 192 -4.34 10.87 -14.85
CA GLY A 192 -2.94 10.98 -15.24
C GLY A 192 -2.75 12.12 -16.24
N TYR A 193 -1.92 13.09 -15.90
CA TYR A 193 -1.53 14.20 -16.77
C TYR A 193 -0.25 14.87 -16.27
N PRO A 194 0.67 15.32 -17.13
CA PRO A 194 0.83 14.96 -18.54
C PRO A 194 1.43 13.54 -18.66
N PHE A 195 1.61 13.04 -19.88
CA PHE A 195 2.33 11.79 -20.13
C PHE A 195 3.74 12.05 -20.61
N VAL A 196 4.62 11.07 -20.42
CA VAL A 196 5.93 10.99 -21.04
C VAL A 196 5.99 9.82 -22.01
N GLN A 197 6.75 9.94 -23.09
CA GLN A 197 7.07 8.85 -24.01
C GLN A 197 8.57 8.82 -24.27
N GLY A 198 9.20 7.65 -24.21
CA GLY A 198 10.64 7.57 -24.45
C GLY A 198 11.27 6.26 -24.04
N CYS A 199 12.55 6.30 -23.67
CA CYS A 199 13.30 5.19 -23.10
C CYS A 199 14.29 5.73 -22.06
N LEU A 200 14.42 5.09 -20.90
CA LEU A 200 15.41 5.46 -19.88
C LEU A 200 16.82 5.09 -20.33
N VAL A 201 17.84 5.66 -19.68
CA VAL A 201 19.27 5.43 -20.02
C VAL A 201 19.63 3.95 -19.88
N GLY A 202 19.33 3.33 -18.72
CA GLY A 202 19.48 1.90 -18.48
C GLY A 202 18.23 1.07 -18.83
N GLY A 203 17.21 1.67 -19.46
CA GLY A 203 15.92 1.01 -19.68
C GLY A 203 15.97 -0.11 -20.72
N ASP A 204 15.34 -1.24 -20.40
CA ASP A 204 15.16 -2.37 -21.31
C ASP A 204 13.93 -2.24 -22.22
N PHE A 205 12.99 -1.36 -21.87
CA PHE A 205 11.74 -1.16 -22.60
C PHE A 205 11.36 0.32 -22.69
N GLY A 206 10.54 0.63 -23.71
CA GLY A 206 10.02 1.99 -23.91
C GLY A 206 9.04 2.40 -22.81
N ILE A 207 9.15 3.63 -22.35
CA ILE A 207 8.29 4.23 -21.32
C ILE A 207 7.13 4.96 -21.97
N ARG A 208 5.95 4.77 -21.39
CA ARG A 208 4.78 5.59 -21.63
C ARG A 208 3.95 5.70 -20.36
N ALA A 209 4.22 6.73 -19.59
CA ALA A 209 3.74 6.85 -18.23
C ALA A 209 3.06 8.20 -17.98
N PRO A 210 2.06 8.28 -17.09
CA PRO A 210 1.65 9.56 -16.53
C PRO A 210 2.78 10.11 -15.66
N LEU A 211 2.98 11.42 -15.66
CA LEU A 211 4.00 12.09 -14.84
C LEU A 211 3.42 12.59 -13.51
N CYS A 212 2.13 12.92 -13.48
CA CYS A 212 1.44 13.33 -12.27
C CYS A 212 0.03 12.72 -12.26
N LEU A 213 -0.46 12.43 -11.06
CA LEU A 213 -1.70 11.74 -10.76
C LEU A 213 -2.57 12.64 -9.89
N PHE A 214 -3.70 13.06 -10.44
CA PHE A 214 -4.67 13.89 -9.75
C PHE A 214 -5.80 13.03 -9.21
N PRO A 215 -6.04 12.99 -7.89
CA PRO A 215 -7.08 12.16 -7.31
C PRO A 215 -8.46 12.70 -7.68
N VAL A 216 -9.33 11.81 -8.18
CA VAL A 216 -10.67 12.19 -8.61
C VAL A 216 -11.73 11.20 -8.15
N THR A 217 -12.96 11.68 -8.08
CA THR A 217 -14.17 10.90 -7.89
C THR A 217 -15.04 10.94 -9.15
N LEU A 218 -15.76 9.84 -9.39
CA LEU A 218 -16.66 9.71 -10.54
C LEU A 218 -18.09 9.48 -10.06
N ASP A 219 -18.97 10.42 -10.39
CA ASP A 219 -20.39 10.33 -10.10
C ASP A 219 -21.17 10.02 -11.38
N ARG A 220 -22.00 8.98 -11.28
CA ARG A 220 -22.83 8.52 -12.40
C ARG A 220 -24.29 8.85 -12.14
N SER A 221 -24.89 9.61 -13.05
CA SER A 221 -26.35 9.71 -13.16
C SER A 221 -26.89 8.82 -14.29
N THR A 222 -28.21 8.88 -14.50
CA THR A 222 -28.90 8.12 -15.55
C THR A 222 -28.42 8.45 -16.96
N ALA A 223 -28.10 9.72 -17.24
CA ALA A 223 -27.73 10.20 -18.57
C ALA A 223 -26.36 10.88 -18.66
N ASN A 224 -25.73 11.22 -17.53
CA ASN A 224 -24.46 11.93 -17.51
C ASN A 224 -23.47 11.31 -16.51
N ILE A 225 -22.19 11.60 -16.71
CA ILE A 225 -21.09 11.25 -15.80
C ILE A 225 -20.30 12.51 -15.52
N THR A 226 -20.14 12.81 -14.23
CA THR A 226 -19.40 13.96 -13.72
C THR A 226 -18.13 13.51 -13.01
N VAL A 227 -17.08 14.31 -13.13
CA VAL A 227 -15.81 14.14 -12.42
C VAL A 227 -15.60 15.29 -11.46
N SER A 228 -15.19 14.99 -10.24
CA SER A 228 -14.76 15.98 -9.26
C SER A 228 -13.37 15.62 -8.74
N ALA A 229 -12.56 16.63 -8.40
CA ALA A 229 -11.34 16.40 -7.65
C ALA A 229 -11.69 15.84 -6.26
N ASP A 230 -10.82 14.99 -5.74
CA ASP A 230 -10.96 14.39 -4.42
C ASP A 230 -10.02 15.10 -3.43
N PRO A 231 -10.54 16.01 -2.58
CA PRO A 231 -9.69 16.80 -1.68
C PRO A 231 -9.17 15.99 -0.48
N THR A 232 -9.56 14.73 -0.33
CA THR A 232 -9.10 13.87 0.77
C THR A 232 -7.76 13.20 0.49
N ARG A 233 -7.29 13.28 -0.76
CA ARG A 233 -6.04 12.68 -1.23
C ARG A 233 -5.17 13.74 -1.89
N ASP A 234 -3.86 13.57 -1.75
CA ASP A 234 -2.89 14.47 -2.36
C ASP A 234 -2.66 14.14 -3.84
N ILE A 235 -2.21 15.15 -4.59
CA ILE A 235 -1.74 14.99 -5.96
C ILE A 235 -0.37 14.33 -5.89
N LEU A 236 -0.12 13.31 -6.71
CA LEU A 236 1.11 12.51 -6.63
C LEU A 236 1.91 12.56 -7.93
N TYR A 237 3.21 12.77 -7.82
CA TYR A 237 4.16 12.43 -8.88
C TYR A 237 4.31 10.92 -9.02
N ASN A 238 4.75 10.48 -10.20
CA ASN A 238 4.94 9.08 -10.48
C ASN A 238 6.25 8.55 -9.86
N SER A 239 6.18 8.14 -8.61
CA SER A 239 7.29 7.51 -7.87
C SER A 239 7.85 6.27 -8.57
N THR A 240 7.00 5.50 -9.27
CA THR A 240 7.42 4.30 -9.99
C THR A 240 8.41 4.64 -11.11
N LEU A 241 8.27 5.80 -11.75
CA LEU A 241 9.19 6.25 -12.80
C LEU A 241 10.58 6.54 -12.23
N ILE A 242 10.66 7.17 -11.06
CA ILE A 242 11.92 7.45 -10.35
C ILE A 242 12.59 6.15 -9.92
N LEU A 243 11.83 5.26 -9.28
CA LEU A 243 12.34 3.96 -8.87
C LEU A 243 12.81 3.09 -10.02
N ALA A 244 12.12 3.15 -11.17
CA ALA A 244 12.57 2.47 -12.37
C ALA A 244 13.92 3.02 -12.86
N HIS A 245 14.07 4.34 -12.88
CA HIS A 245 15.33 4.98 -13.24
C HIS A 245 16.48 4.58 -12.31
N ASP A 246 16.25 4.63 -10.99
CA ASP A 246 17.26 4.30 -9.99
C ASP A 246 17.68 2.83 -10.12
N LYS A 247 16.71 1.92 -10.27
CA LYS A 247 16.99 0.49 -10.48
C LYS A 247 17.77 0.22 -11.76
N PHE A 248 17.42 0.86 -12.87
CA PHE A 248 18.10 0.67 -14.15
C PHE A 248 19.54 1.21 -14.16
N ASN A 249 19.83 2.20 -13.31
CA ASN A 249 21.15 2.80 -13.20
C ASN A 249 21.93 2.31 -11.97
N SER A 250 21.40 1.33 -11.22
CA SER A 250 21.97 0.83 -9.95
C SER A 250 22.27 1.95 -8.94
N LEU A 251 21.38 2.94 -8.88
CA LEU A 251 21.44 4.03 -7.90
C LEU A 251 20.64 3.63 -6.66
N ASP A 252 21.19 3.96 -5.49
CA ASP A 252 20.50 3.82 -4.20
C ASP A 252 20.19 5.19 -3.61
N THR A 253 19.31 5.91 -4.29
CA THR A 253 18.79 7.21 -3.87
C THR A 253 17.54 7.03 -3.02
N ALA A 254 17.38 7.86 -1.99
CA ALA A 254 16.14 7.90 -1.22
C ALA A 254 15.02 8.42 -2.13
N LEU A 255 13.82 7.83 -2.01
CA LEU A 255 12.67 8.31 -2.76
C LEU A 255 12.34 9.74 -2.30
N PRO A 256 12.19 10.71 -3.20
CA PRO A 256 11.76 12.06 -2.84
C PRO A 256 10.29 12.04 -2.39
N ASP A 257 9.88 13.10 -1.70
CA ASP A 257 8.46 13.35 -1.48
C ASP A 257 7.77 13.55 -2.83
N CYS A 258 6.84 12.65 -3.14
CA CYS A 258 6.11 12.64 -4.39
C CYS A 258 4.76 13.39 -4.27
N ALA A 259 4.41 13.92 -3.10
CA ALA A 259 3.22 14.73 -2.95
C ALA A 259 3.43 16.13 -3.54
N LEU A 260 2.41 16.63 -4.25
CA LEU A 260 2.36 17.98 -4.77
C LEU A 260 1.26 18.75 -4.02
N GLU A 261 1.64 19.78 -3.27
CA GLU A 261 0.72 20.60 -2.49
C GLU A 261 -0.16 21.49 -3.39
N ASP A 262 0.46 22.22 -4.33
CA ASP A 262 -0.24 23.17 -5.20
C ASP A 262 0.12 22.97 -6.68
N ALA A 263 -0.90 22.91 -7.54
CA ALA A 263 -0.76 22.79 -8.98
C ALA A 263 -1.33 24.02 -9.69
N GLU A 264 -0.50 25.05 -9.92
CA GLU A 264 -0.89 26.22 -10.69
C GLU A 264 -0.75 25.97 -12.20
N PRO A 265 -1.77 26.23 -13.03
CA PRO A 265 -1.76 25.84 -14.45
C PRO A 265 -0.61 26.44 -15.28
N GLU A 266 -0.15 27.66 -14.96
CA GLU A 266 0.91 28.33 -15.73
C GLU A 266 2.31 27.77 -15.42
N THR A 267 2.57 27.42 -14.16
CA THR A 267 3.90 26.99 -13.69
C THR A 267 4.01 25.46 -13.56
N PHE A 268 2.88 24.75 -13.56
CA PHE A 268 2.81 23.30 -13.30
C PHE A 268 3.73 22.45 -14.16
N ILE A 269 3.83 22.73 -15.47
CA ILE A 269 4.70 21.95 -16.36
C ILE A 269 6.17 22.18 -16.01
N ASP A 270 6.55 23.41 -15.65
CA ASP A 270 7.94 23.74 -15.33
C ASP A 270 8.33 23.20 -13.95
N THR A 271 7.46 23.30 -12.95
CA THR A 271 7.68 22.66 -11.64
C THR A 271 7.78 21.15 -11.76
N LEU A 272 6.92 20.53 -12.57
CA LEU A 272 6.99 19.10 -12.85
C LEU A 272 8.32 18.71 -13.48
N LEU A 273 8.77 19.43 -14.51
CA LEU A 273 10.04 19.13 -15.18
C LEU A 273 11.24 19.32 -14.24
N ASN A 274 11.19 20.33 -13.37
CA ASN A 274 12.24 20.56 -12.37
C ASN A 274 12.29 19.42 -11.35
N PHE A 275 11.15 18.95 -10.84
CA PHE A 275 11.09 17.82 -9.91
C PHE A 275 11.75 16.55 -10.50
N TYR A 276 11.44 16.21 -11.76
CA TYR A 276 12.08 15.07 -12.40
C TYR A 276 13.56 15.32 -12.72
N ALA A 277 13.95 16.55 -13.05
CA ALA A 277 15.34 16.91 -13.29
C ALA A 277 16.22 16.86 -12.03
N GLU A 278 15.67 17.19 -10.86
CA GLU A 278 16.32 17.02 -9.55
C GLU A 278 16.59 15.54 -9.24
N ASN A 279 15.79 14.63 -9.79
CA ASN A 279 15.95 13.18 -9.70
C ASN A 279 16.70 12.58 -10.92
N ASP A 280 17.53 13.39 -11.60
CA ASP A 280 18.34 13.00 -12.77
C ASP A 280 17.54 12.52 -14.01
N ILE A 281 16.21 12.69 -14.02
CA ILE A 281 15.33 12.34 -15.14
C ILE A 281 15.09 13.57 -16.01
N ARG A 282 15.83 13.66 -17.13
CA ARG A 282 15.66 14.75 -18.10
C ARG A 282 14.54 14.47 -19.08
N ILE A 283 13.54 15.35 -19.09
CA ILE A 283 12.39 15.27 -20.00
C ILE A 283 12.43 16.45 -20.97
N GLU A 284 12.40 16.15 -22.26
CA GLU A 284 12.33 17.15 -23.32
C GLU A 284 10.92 17.74 -23.38
N LYS A 285 10.80 19.02 -23.01
CA LYS A 285 9.62 19.85 -23.30
C LYS A 285 9.58 20.04 -24.82
N GLY A 286 8.77 19.25 -25.51
CA GLY A 286 8.48 19.47 -26.93
C GLY A 286 7.86 20.85 -27.17
N THR A 287 7.45 21.13 -28.42
CA THR A 287 6.66 22.34 -28.70
C THR A 287 5.42 22.40 -27.80
N PRO A 288 4.99 23.59 -27.35
CA PRO A 288 3.78 23.74 -26.55
C PRO A 288 2.60 23.31 -27.42
N GLU A 289 2.14 22.10 -27.17
CA GLU A 289 1.02 21.52 -27.88
C GLU A 289 -0.17 21.48 -26.92
N ASN A 290 -1.30 21.97 -27.42
CA ASN A 290 -2.59 21.77 -26.77
C ASN A 290 -2.82 20.28 -26.51
N LEU A 291 -3.71 19.97 -25.56
CA LEU A 291 -4.10 18.60 -25.26
C LEU A 291 -4.35 17.80 -26.54
N LYS A 292 -3.81 16.58 -26.59
CA LYS A 292 -3.98 15.64 -27.70
C LYS A 292 -4.76 14.42 -27.28
N LYS A 293 -5.48 13.85 -28.25
CA LYS A 293 -6.10 12.53 -28.10
C LYS A 293 -5.04 11.48 -27.80
N PHE A 294 -5.34 10.58 -26.86
CA PHE A 294 -4.44 9.49 -26.54
C PHE A 294 -4.22 8.58 -27.77
N THR A 295 -2.97 8.48 -28.22
CA THR A 295 -2.60 7.64 -29.36
C THR A 295 -2.41 6.20 -28.89
N GLU A 296 -3.07 5.20 -29.47
CA GLU A 296 -2.85 3.81 -29.07
C GLU A 296 -1.73 3.17 -29.90
N TYR A 297 -0.90 2.34 -29.24
CA TYR A 297 0.13 1.55 -29.90
C TYR A 297 -0.12 0.06 -29.69
N VAL A 298 -0.02 -0.71 -30.77
CA VAL A 298 -0.26 -2.16 -30.80
C VAL A 298 1.00 -2.86 -31.29
N GLY A 299 1.47 -3.84 -30.51
CA GLY A 299 2.67 -4.60 -30.84
C GLY A 299 3.92 -3.72 -30.90
N GLU A 300 4.60 -3.73 -32.04
CA GLU A 300 5.84 -2.96 -32.29
C GLU A 300 5.57 -1.55 -32.86
N SER A 301 4.32 -1.10 -32.92
CA SER A 301 4.00 0.23 -33.44
C SER A 301 4.46 1.38 -32.53
N PHE A 302 4.96 1.07 -31.32
CA PHE A 302 5.50 2.06 -30.41
C PHE A 302 6.84 2.60 -30.95
N PRO A 303 7.04 3.93 -31.01
CA PRO A 303 8.29 4.49 -31.54
C PRO A 303 9.50 4.00 -30.75
N HIS A 304 10.57 3.64 -31.47
CA HIS A 304 11.84 3.29 -30.86
C HIS A 304 12.60 4.57 -30.54
N TYR A 305 12.72 4.87 -29.25
CA TYR A 305 13.47 6.00 -28.74
C TYR A 305 14.89 5.59 -28.40
N THR A 306 15.84 6.52 -28.58
CA THR A 306 17.21 6.33 -28.09
C THR A 306 17.21 6.27 -26.56
N LYS A 307 18.09 5.44 -25.99
CA LYS A 307 18.25 5.34 -24.54
C LYS A 307 18.53 6.71 -23.93
N GLY A 308 17.81 7.04 -22.86
CA GLY A 308 17.90 8.33 -22.17
C GLY A 308 17.10 9.47 -22.80
N THR A 309 16.29 9.20 -23.83
CA THR A 309 15.41 10.24 -24.41
C THR A 309 13.98 10.05 -23.93
N LEU A 310 13.47 11.08 -23.25
CA LEU A 310 12.10 11.17 -22.77
C LEU A 310 11.47 12.45 -23.31
N LYS A 311 10.29 12.33 -23.91
CA LYS A 311 9.54 13.44 -24.50
C LYS A 311 8.21 13.61 -23.79
N LEU A 312 7.88 14.86 -23.48
CA LEU A 312 6.59 15.22 -22.91
C LEU A 312 5.49 15.07 -23.97
N VAL A 313 4.37 14.46 -23.59
CA VAL A 313 3.18 14.31 -24.43
C VAL A 313 1.94 14.77 -23.64
N PRO A 314 1.21 15.80 -24.12
CA PRO A 314 0.08 16.38 -23.40
C PRO A 314 -1.20 15.53 -23.58
N ASN A 315 -1.15 14.28 -23.12
CA ASN A 315 -2.31 13.41 -23.05
C ASN A 315 -2.91 13.46 -21.65
N ILE A 316 -4.23 13.37 -21.57
CA ILE A 316 -4.96 13.31 -20.30
C ILE A 316 -5.84 12.06 -20.27
N VAL A 317 -5.68 11.25 -19.23
CA VAL A 317 -6.35 9.94 -19.14
C VAL A 317 -6.86 9.75 -17.73
N ILE A 318 -8.14 9.40 -17.58
CA ILE A 318 -8.68 8.96 -16.31
C ILE A 318 -8.54 7.44 -16.19
N GLY A 319 -8.08 6.95 -15.06
CA GLY A 319 -7.85 5.52 -14.91
C GLY A 319 -7.54 5.08 -13.50
N ARG A 320 -7.44 3.76 -13.35
CA ARG A 320 -6.95 3.11 -12.14
C ARG A 320 -5.44 3.05 -12.21
N PHE A 321 -4.78 3.97 -11.54
CA PHE A 321 -3.31 4.05 -11.46
C PHE A 321 -2.89 3.59 -10.06
N PRO A 322 -2.44 2.33 -9.91
CA PRO A 322 -2.03 1.83 -8.61
C PRO A 322 -0.75 2.53 -8.20
N ALA A 323 -0.84 3.46 -7.24
CA ALA A 323 0.33 4.08 -6.63
C ALA A 323 1.13 3.04 -5.85
N TYR A 324 0.44 2.08 -5.24
CA TYR A 324 1.02 0.93 -4.53
C TYR A 324 0.83 -0.36 -5.33
N SER A 325 1.89 -1.16 -5.44
CA SER A 325 1.85 -2.45 -6.14
C SER A 325 1.05 -3.52 -5.37
N ASN A 326 1.02 -3.43 -4.04
CA ASN A 326 0.28 -4.34 -3.16
C ASN A 326 -0.12 -3.65 -1.84
N SER A 327 -1.02 -4.27 -1.07
CA SER A 327 -1.41 -3.77 0.26
C SER A 327 -0.21 -3.73 1.22
N ILE A 328 0.74 -4.65 1.04
CA ILE A 328 1.96 -4.72 1.86
C ILE A 328 2.78 -3.45 1.73
N GLN A 329 3.00 -2.93 0.53
CA GLN A 329 3.77 -1.72 0.29
C GLN A 329 3.14 -0.52 1.01
N ARG A 330 1.81 -0.40 0.93
CA ARG A 330 1.07 0.63 1.69
C ARG A 330 1.30 0.48 3.19
N ASP A 331 1.27 -0.75 3.71
CA ASP A 331 1.49 -1.00 5.13
C ASP A 331 2.95 -0.67 5.54
N PHE A 332 3.94 -0.91 4.68
CA PHE A 332 5.33 -0.48 4.87
C PHE A 332 5.46 1.05 4.90
N ASP A 333 4.83 1.74 3.95
CA ASP A 333 4.87 3.20 3.90
C ASP A 333 4.15 3.82 5.11
N GLU A 334 3.04 3.22 5.57
CA GLU A 334 2.37 3.63 6.82
C GLU A 334 3.26 3.41 8.06
N ILE A 335 4.05 2.34 8.09
CA ILE A 335 5.04 2.09 9.15
C ILE A 335 6.15 3.15 9.10
N LEU A 336 6.65 3.48 7.91
CA LEU A 336 7.69 4.48 7.71
C LEU A 336 7.20 5.88 8.14
N ASP A 337 5.98 6.27 7.78
CA ASP A 337 5.39 7.56 8.13
C ASP A 337 5.14 7.70 9.64
N LYS A 338 4.66 6.63 10.28
CA LYS A 338 4.38 6.63 11.72
C LYS A 338 5.65 6.54 12.56
N GLY A 339 6.74 6.00 12.01
CA GLY A 339 8.00 5.82 12.74
C GLY A 339 7.89 4.91 13.96
N LEU A 340 6.84 4.08 14.03
CA LEU A 340 6.52 3.23 15.17
C LEU A 340 6.31 1.78 14.72
N VAL A 341 7.10 0.88 15.28
CA VAL A 341 7.00 -0.57 15.05
C VAL A 341 6.86 -1.32 16.36
N ASN A 342 6.28 -2.52 16.25
CA ASN A 342 6.29 -3.50 17.33
C ASN A 342 7.71 -4.06 17.50
N SER A 343 8.12 -4.38 18.73
CA SER A 343 9.43 -4.96 19.03
C SER A 343 9.76 -6.18 18.17
N LEU A 344 8.77 -7.03 17.90
CA LEU A 344 8.91 -8.19 16.99
C LEU A 344 9.41 -7.82 15.60
N VAL A 345 8.92 -6.71 15.04
CA VAL A 345 9.31 -6.24 13.70
C VAL A 345 10.71 -5.64 13.76
N THR A 346 11.04 -4.93 14.84
CA THR A 346 12.41 -4.43 15.07
C THR A 346 13.41 -5.59 15.12
N ASP A 347 13.11 -6.64 15.89
CA ASP A 347 13.96 -7.82 16.06
C ASP A 347 14.14 -8.57 14.72
N LEU A 348 13.05 -8.74 13.96
CA LEU A 348 13.08 -9.34 12.62
C LEU A 348 13.94 -8.56 11.63
N ILE A 349 14.10 -7.25 11.79
CA ILE A 349 14.79 -6.39 10.82
C ILE A 349 16.23 -6.12 11.26
N SER A 350 16.51 -6.09 12.57
CA SER A 350 17.85 -5.82 13.10
C SER A 350 18.89 -6.84 12.64
N ASP A 351 18.49 -8.11 12.45
CA ASP A 351 19.38 -9.17 11.96
C ASP A 351 19.77 -8.99 10.48
N TYR A 352 18.98 -8.25 9.71
CA TYR A 352 19.24 -8.01 8.29
C TYR A 352 20.07 -6.76 8.01
N GLY A 353 20.46 -5.99 9.02
CA GLY A 353 21.21 -4.74 8.87
C GLY A 353 22.61 -4.89 8.25
N GLY A 354 23.08 -6.13 8.00
CA GLY A 354 24.39 -6.43 7.40
C GLY A 354 24.36 -7.31 6.15
N THR A 355 23.20 -7.79 5.69
CA THR A 355 23.12 -8.67 4.51
C THR A 355 23.13 -7.87 3.22
N ASP A 356 24.11 -8.15 2.34
CA ASP A 356 24.16 -7.59 0.98
C ASP A 356 23.06 -8.21 0.10
N PHE A 357 21.94 -7.51 0.08
CA PHE A 357 20.72 -7.82 -0.64
C PHE A 357 20.84 -7.85 -2.17
N TYR A 358 22.00 -7.49 -2.73
CA TYR A 358 22.30 -7.40 -4.17
C TYR A 358 23.19 -8.54 -4.68
N SER A 359 23.66 -9.42 -3.79
CA SER A 359 24.33 -10.64 -4.23
C SER A 359 23.27 -11.62 -4.81
N ASP A 360 23.40 -11.95 -6.09
CA ASP A 360 22.62 -13.02 -6.76
C ASP A 360 22.94 -14.42 -6.20
N GLU A 361 23.90 -14.49 -5.28
CA GLU A 361 24.10 -15.65 -4.44
C GLU A 361 23.03 -15.59 -3.34
N THR A 362 21.97 -16.38 -3.48
CA THR A 362 21.36 -16.95 -2.27
C THR A 362 22.47 -17.72 -1.57
N THR A 363 23.25 -17.04 -0.74
CA THR A 363 23.91 -17.64 0.40
C THR A 363 22.75 -18.11 1.26
N VAL A 364 22.24 -19.29 0.91
CA VAL A 364 21.83 -20.23 1.92
C VAL A 364 23.10 -20.34 2.75
N GLU A 365 23.19 -19.54 3.81
CA GLU A 365 24.07 -19.87 4.91
C GLU A 365 23.56 -21.24 5.34
N GLU A 366 24.16 -22.29 4.77
CA GLU A 366 24.20 -23.57 5.44
C GLU A 366 24.66 -23.19 6.84
N LEU A 367 23.76 -23.36 7.80
CA LEU A 367 24.04 -23.32 9.23
C LEU A 367 25.12 -24.37 9.52
N ASN A 368 26.35 -24.08 9.11
CA ASN A 368 27.55 -24.76 9.54
C ASN A 368 27.90 -24.12 10.88
N THR A 369 27.04 -24.36 11.86
CA THR A 369 27.44 -24.28 13.25
C THR A 369 28.59 -25.27 13.45
N PRO A 370 29.71 -24.87 14.09
CA PRO A 370 30.88 -25.73 14.26
C PRO A 370 30.66 -26.85 15.29
N GLU A 371 29.43 -27.06 15.75
CA GLU A 371 29.07 -28.09 16.72
C GLU A 371 27.83 -28.83 16.23
N LYS A 372 28.03 -29.86 15.40
CA LYS A 372 27.02 -30.92 15.26
C LYS A 372 26.73 -31.47 16.66
N PRO A 373 25.50 -31.34 17.21
CA PRO A 373 25.17 -32.12 18.37
C PRO A 373 25.18 -33.59 17.97
N VAL A 374 25.99 -34.36 18.69
CA VAL A 374 26.09 -35.81 18.59
C VAL A 374 24.69 -36.39 18.76
N SER A 375 24.13 -36.96 17.68
CA SER A 375 22.94 -37.83 17.64
C SER A 375 21.85 -37.51 18.67
N VAL A 376 20.89 -36.66 18.29
CA VAL A 376 19.69 -36.41 19.11
C VAL A 376 18.90 -37.72 19.23
N SER A 377 18.52 -38.11 20.46
CA SER A 377 17.76 -39.33 20.71
C SER A 377 16.25 -39.09 20.50
N GLU A 378 15.54 -39.97 19.80
CA GLU A 378 14.07 -39.89 19.63
C GLU A 378 13.30 -39.73 20.95
N SER A 379 13.85 -40.22 22.07
CA SER A 379 13.24 -40.12 23.40
C SER A 379 13.08 -38.69 23.93
N SER A 380 13.76 -37.69 23.35
CA SER A 380 13.65 -36.29 23.78
C SER A 380 12.70 -35.45 22.93
N LEU A 381 12.18 -35.97 21.81
CA LEU A 381 11.29 -35.23 20.90
C LEU A 381 9.87 -35.78 20.97
N VAL A 382 8.89 -34.93 21.29
CA VAL A 382 7.47 -35.32 21.27
C VAL A 382 6.89 -34.99 19.89
N TYR A 383 7.13 -35.88 18.92
CA TYR A 383 6.59 -35.75 17.57
C TYR A 383 5.95 -37.06 17.10
N ILE A 384 4.77 -36.97 16.49
CA ILE A 384 3.89 -38.13 16.25
C ILE A 384 4.27 -38.86 14.95
N ASN A 385 4.91 -38.18 14.01
CA ASN A 385 5.30 -38.75 12.72
C ASN A 385 6.77 -39.22 12.74
N PRO A 386 7.14 -40.24 11.95
CA PRO A 386 8.52 -40.65 11.81
C PRO A 386 9.34 -39.52 11.16
N LEU A 387 10.42 -39.12 11.83
CA LEU A 387 11.35 -38.09 11.38
C LEU A 387 12.62 -38.72 10.84
N ASN A 388 13.37 -37.95 10.05
CA ASN A 388 14.74 -38.30 9.71
C ASN A 388 15.71 -37.42 10.52
N SER A 389 16.99 -37.79 10.55
CA SER A 389 18.01 -37.12 11.38
C SER A 389 18.17 -35.61 11.08
N ALA A 390 17.87 -35.18 9.86
CA ALA A 390 17.93 -33.76 9.50
C ALA A 390 16.73 -33.00 10.10
N GLN A 391 15.54 -33.59 10.06
CA GLN A 391 14.34 -32.99 10.66
C GLN A 391 14.38 -33.01 12.18
N GLU A 392 14.97 -34.03 12.79
CA GLU A 392 15.22 -34.11 14.25
C GLU A 392 16.17 -33.01 14.71
N ALA A 393 17.25 -32.77 13.96
CA ALA A 393 18.21 -31.71 14.28
C ALA A 393 17.53 -30.32 14.21
N VAL A 394 16.67 -30.09 13.21
CA VAL A 394 15.91 -28.84 13.05
C VAL A 394 14.88 -28.65 14.16
N LEU A 395 14.16 -29.70 14.56
CA LEU A 395 13.20 -29.62 15.68
C LEU A 395 13.92 -29.39 17.01
N TYR A 396 15.06 -30.07 17.21
CA TYR A 396 15.88 -29.89 18.39
C TYR A 396 16.46 -28.47 18.46
N SER A 397 17.00 -27.94 17.35
CA SER A 397 17.49 -26.56 17.28
C SER A 397 16.36 -25.55 17.49
N ALA A 398 15.20 -25.77 16.89
CA ALA A 398 14.03 -24.90 17.08
C ALA A 398 13.48 -24.92 18.52
N GLU A 399 13.67 -26.00 19.28
CA GLU A 399 13.29 -26.06 20.70
C GLU A 399 14.36 -25.48 21.65
N HIS A 400 15.63 -25.43 21.23
CA HIS A 400 16.77 -25.09 22.11
C HIS A 400 17.49 -23.79 21.73
N GLN A 401 17.24 -23.21 20.55
CA GLN A 401 17.73 -21.90 20.14
C GLN A 401 16.55 -20.93 20.05
N ASP A 402 16.63 -19.84 20.83
CA ASP A 402 15.71 -18.69 20.77
C ASP A 402 16.04 -17.79 19.57
N GLU A 403 16.25 -18.38 18.39
CA GLU A 403 16.42 -17.65 17.13
C GLU A 403 15.47 -18.27 16.11
N LEU A 404 14.72 -17.42 15.39
CA LEU A 404 13.81 -17.86 14.34
C LEU A 404 14.66 -18.40 13.17
N VAL A 405 14.61 -19.73 12.99
CA VAL A 405 15.18 -20.44 11.84
C VAL A 405 14.35 -20.22 10.58
#